data_AF-A0AA36CCW3-F1
#
_entry.id   AF-A0AA36CCW3-F1
#
_cell.length_a   1.000
_cell.length_b   1.000
_cell.length_c   1.000
_cell.angle_alpha   90.00
_cell.angle_beta   90.00
_cell.angle_gamma   90.00
#
_symmetry.space_group_name_H-M   'P 1'
#
loop_
_entity.id
_entity.type
_entity.pdbx_description
1 polymer ?
#
loop_
_entity_poly.entity_id
_entity_poly.type
_entity_poly.pdbx_seq_one_letter_code
_entity_poly.pdbx_strand_id
1 'polypeptide(L)'
;MRLLPTIFLLTAFLAITLAQKRAVAAPPGVPLISCFRCLSTEPRCTRTCVGRYCYKLELRIEDADGQPGKIPKVKSGCTNSTDAGLEVGDDGICQTQGSSLPGSSTKKSETMCLCQTEKCNSSPATR
;
A
#
# COMPACT_ATOMS: atom_id res chain seq x y z
N MET A 1 -29.21 18.94 -60.76
CA MET A 1 -29.06 18.02 -59.62
C MET A 1 -27.90 18.53 -58.74
N ARG A 2 -28.20 19.08 -57.56
CA ARG A 2 -27.23 19.69 -56.63
C ARG A 2 -26.79 18.64 -55.59
N LEU A 3 -25.76 17.85 -55.91
CA LEU A 3 -25.24 16.76 -55.06
C LEU A 3 -23.91 17.09 -54.36
N LEU A 4 -23.29 18.24 -54.66
CA LEU A 4 -21.97 18.60 -54.11
C LEU A 4 -21.93 19.06 -52.63
N PRO A 5 -22.94 19.75 -52.04
CA PRO A 5 -22.75 20.34 -50.71
C PRO A 5 -22.84 19.30 -49.57
N THR A 6 -23.52 18.18 -49.80
CA THR A 6 -23.72 17.12 -48.80
C THR A 6 -22.47 16.26 -48.57
N ILE A 7 -21.67 16.01 -49.60
CA ILE A 7 -20.43 15.23 -49.49
C ILE A 7 -19.37 15.98 -48.67
N PHE A 8 -19.27 17.30 -48.87
CA PHE A 8 -18.32 18.15 -48.14
C PHE A 8 -18.61 18.21 -46.63
N LEU A 9 -19.89 18.23 -46.25
CA LEU A 9 -20.32 18.22 -44.85
C LEU A 9 -20.02 16.88 -44.16
N LEU A 10 -20.22 15.76 -44.85
CA LEU A 10 -19.92 14.42 -44.33
C LEU A 10 -18.42 14.21 -44.08
N THR A 11 -17.56 14.69 -44.99
CA THR A 11 -16.10 14.61 -44.81
C THR A 11 -15.61 15.46 -43.64
N ALA A 12 -16.21 16.63 -43.41
CA ALA A 12 -15.85 17.50 -42.29
C ALA A 12 -16.23 16.88 -40.93
N PHE A 13 -17.38 16.22 -40.83
CA PHE A 13 -17.81 15.54 -39.60
C PHE A 13 -16.91 14.34 -39.23
N LEU A 14 -16.41 13.59 -40.23
CA LEU A 14 -15.52 12.45 -39.98
C LEU A 14 -14.14 12.90 -39.48
N ALA A 15 -13.64 14.06 -39.94
CA ALA A 15 -12.36 14.61 -39.49
C ALA A 15 -12.41 15.10 -38.03
N ILE A 16 -13.56 15.64 -37.58
CA ILE A 16 -13.72 16.17 -36.21
C ILE A 16 -13.80 15.04 -35.17
N THR A 17 -14.37 13.88 -35.52
CA THR A 17 -14.46 12.72 -34.60
C THR A 17 -13.11 11.99 -34.43
N LEU A 18 -12.25 12.01 -35.45
CA LEU A 18 -10.89 11.44 -35.37
C LEU A 18 -9.92 12.28 -34.53
N ALA A 19 -10.14 13.59 -34.42
CA ALA A 19 -9.28 14.49 -33.65
C ALA A 19 -9.49 14.43 -32.12
N GLN A 20 -10.52 13.72 -31.64
CA GLN A 20 -10.87 13.65 -30.22
C GLN A 20 -10.32 12.43 -29.46
N LYS A 21 -9.41 11.65 -30.04
CA LYS A 21 -8.58 10.71 -29.26
C LYS A 21 -7.52 11.48 -28.46
N ARG A 22 -7.95 12.42 -27.61
CA ARG A 22 -7.13 12.87 -26.49
C ARG A 22 -6.92 11.64 -25.63
N ALA A 23 -5.68 11.14 -25.63
CA ALA A 23 -5.25 10.18 -24.63
C ALA A 23 -5.64 10.76 -23.27
N VAL A 24 -6.63 10.13 -22.63
CA VAL A 24 -6.90 10.38 -21.22
C VAL A 24 -5.62 9.93 -20.52
N ALA A 25 -4.76 10.89 -20.17
CA ALA A 25 -3.64 10.62 -19.30
C ALA A 25 -4.23 9.96 -18.05
N ALA A 26 -3.83 8.72 -17.80
CA ALA A 26 -4.24 8.02 -16.59
C ALA A 26 -3.98 8.97 -15.40
N PRO A 27 -4.92 9.10 -14.45
CA PRO A 27 -4.68 9.91 -13.27
C PRO A 27 -3.32 9.52 -12.69
N PRO A 28 -2.48 10.47 -12.24
CA PRO A 28 -1.16 10.14 -11.71
C PRO A 28 -1.37 9.14 -10.58
N GLY A 29 -1.06 7.87 -10.86
CA GLY A 29 -1.18 6.82 -9.87
C GLY A 29 -0.22 7.13 -8.72
N VAL A 30 -0.54 6.64 -7.52
CA VAL A 30 0.31 6.78 -6.32
C VAL A 30 1.79 6.60 -6.70
N PRO A 31 2.66 7.60 -6.43
CA PRO A 31 4.06 7.53 -6.82
C PRO A 31 4.74 6.32 -6.17
N LEU A 32 5.76 5.80 -6.84
CA LEU A 32 6.61 4.76 -6.26
C LEU A 32 7.53 5.41 -5.22
N ILE A 33 7.58 4.81 -4.04
CA ILE A 33 8.37 5.23 -2.88
C ILE A 33 9.33 4.12 -2.44
N SER A 34 10.45 4.48 -1.81
CA SER A 34 11.35 3.50 -1.18
C SER A 34 10.91 3.19 0.25
N CYS A 35 10.91 1.91 0.62
CA CYS A 35 10.61 1.44 1.98
C CYS A 35 11.77 0.63 2.57
N PHE A 36 11.84 0.55 3.89
CA PHE A 36 12.70 -0.44 4.55
C PHE A 36 12.11 -1.84 4.39
N ARG A 37 12.98 -2.82 4.20
CA ARG A 37 12.62 -4.24 4.08
C ARG A 37 13.35 -5.04 5.15
N CYS A 38 12.60 -5.42 6.18
CA CYS A 38 13.02 -6.37 7.19
C CYS A 38 12.35 -7.72 6.92
N LEU A 39 13.15 -8.70 6.53
CA LEU A 39 12.71 -10.09 6.59
C LEU A 39 12.92 -10.56 8.03
N SER A 40 11.98 -11.35 8.57
CA SER A 40 12.09 -11.91 9.93
C SER A 40 13.36 -12.76 10.15
N THR A 41 14.07 -13.12 9.07
CA THR A 41 15.35 -13.85 9.07
C THR A 41 16.59 -12.95 9.11
N GLU A 42 16.44 -11.63 8.98
CA GLU A 42 17.55 -10.68 8.87
C GLU A 42 17.40 -9.50 9.84
N PRO A 43 18.09 -9.54 11.01
CA PRO A 43 17.85 -8.61 12.11
C PRO A 43 18.36 -7.19 11.84
N ARG A 44 19.25 -7.01 10.85
CA ARG A 44 19.87 -5.71 10.56
C ARG A 44 19.03 -4.78 9.70
N CYS A 45 17.93 -5.24 9.11
CA CYS A 45 16.95 -4.38 8.41
C CYS A 45 17.57 -3.40 7.38
N THR A 46 18.67 -3.77 6.72
CA THR A 46 19.42 -2.84 5.86
C THR A 46 18.92 -2.77 4.43
N ARG A 47 17.99 -3.65 4.04
CA ARG A 47 17.48 -3.71 2.67
C ARG A 47 16.38 -2.69 2.47
N THR A 48 16.29 -2.19 1.24
CA THR A 48 15.15 -1.38 0.78
C THR A 48 14.41 -2.10 -0.34
N CYS A 49 13.18 -1.66 -0.59
CA CYS A 49 12.40 -2.03 -1.77
C CYS A 49 11.66 -0.79 -2.28
N VAL A 50 11.07 -0.89 -3.48
CA VAL A 50 10.27 0.18 -4.09
C VAL A 50 8.86 -0.33 -4.33
N GLY A 51 7.84 0.43 -3.96
CA GLY A 51 6.43 0.11 -4.15
C GLY A 51 5.54 1.34 -3.99
N ARG A 52 4.21 1.17 -4.05
CA ARG A 52 3.27 2.29 -3.83
C ARG A 52 3.06 2.60 -2.34
N TYR A 53 3.22 1.60 -1.49
CA TYR A 53 3.00 1.70 -0.04
C TYR A 53 4.09 0.94 0.71
N CYS A 54 4.46 1.44 1.88
CA CYS A 54 5.29 0.75 2.84
C CYS A 54 4.41 0.07 3.88
N TYR A 55 4.74 -1.18 4.22
CA TYR A 55 4.08 -1.89 5.31
C TYR A 55 5.05 -2.24 6.44
N LYS A 56 4.50 -2.35 7.64
CA LYS A 56 5.17 -2.87 8.84
C LYS A 56 4.21 -3.78 9.60
N LEU A 57 4.68 -4.97 9.95
CA LEU A 57 3.96 -5.95 10.73
C LEU A 57 4.75 -6.28 11.99
N GLU A 58 4.15 -6.05 13.15
CA GLU A 58 4.71 -6.39 14.46
C GLU A 58 3.88 -7.48 15.11
N LEU A 59 4.52 -8.59 15.47
CA LEU A 59 3.93 -9.68 16.22
C LEU A 59 4.43 -9.66 17.66
N ARG A 60 3.52 -9.50 18.61
CA ARG A 60 3.78 -9.56 20.06
C ARG A 60 3.08 -10.77 20.66
N ILE A 61 3.79 -11.47 21.53
CA ILE A 61 3.29 -12.63 22.26
C ILE A 61 3.49 -12.32 23.75
N GLU A 62 2.38 -12.22 24.47
CA GLU A 62 2.35 -11.98 25.91
C GLU A 62 2.09 -13.33 26.60
N ASP A 63 2.89 -13.64 27.60
CA ASP A 63 2.69 -14.81 28.44
C ASP A 63 1.52 -14.61 29.44
N ALA A 64 1.25 -15.65 30.25
CA ALA A 64 0.15 -15.69 31.20
C ALA A 64 0.14 -14.51 32.19
N ASP A 65 1.33 -13.99 32.51
CA ASP A 65 1.57 -12.93 33.49
C ASP A 65 1.55 -11.53 32.84
N GLY A 66 1.22 -11.45 31.55
CA GLY A 66 1.17 -10.20 30.79
C GLY A 66 2.55 -9.61 30.49
N GLN A 67 3.62 -10.39 30.67
CA GLN A 67 4.95 -9.94 30.29
C GLN A 67 5.20 -10.20 28.79
N PRO A 68 5.92 -9.28 28.11
CA PRO A 68 6.35 -9.50 26.75
C PRO A 68 7.40 -10.63 26.73
N GLY A 69 6.95 -11.87 26.58
CA GLY A 69 7.82 -13.05 26.65
C GLY A 69 8.86 -13.15 25.54
N LYS A 70 8.77 -12.33 24.47
CA LYS A 70 9.75 -12.28 23.36
C LYS A 70 9.87 -10.90 22.72
N ILE A 71 11.06 -10.63 22.17
CA ILE A 71 11.33 -9.54 21.22
C ILE A 71 10.27 -9.61 20.11
N PRO A 72 9.56 -8.50 19.79
CA PRO A 72 8.54 -8.51 18.75
C PRO A 72 9.15 -8.95 17.43
N LYS A 73 8.53 -9.92 16.75
CA LYS A 73 8.94 -10.27 15.40
C LYS A 73 8.44 -9.16 14.48
N VAL A 74 9.37 -8.44 13.86
CA VAL A 74 9.07 -7.36 12.93
C VAL A 74 9.31 -7.85 11.51
N LYS A 75 8.31 -7.66 10.64
CA LYS A 75 8.41 -7.84 9.20
C LYS A 75 8.01 -6.53 8.53
N SER A 76 8.80 -6.03 7.60
CA SER A 76 8.48 -4.79 6.88
C SER A 76 8.87 -4.90 5.41
N GLY A 77 8.25 -4.07 4.57
CA GLY A 77 8.53 -4.07 3.13
C GLY A 77 7.62 -3.15 2.35
N CYS A 78 7.43 -3.49 1.06
CA CYS A 78 6.65 -2.73 0.09
C CYS A 78 5.44 -3.53 -0.36
N THR A 79 4.34 -2.84 -0.64
CA THR A 79 3.18 -3.40 -1.33
C THR A 79 2.67 -2.42 -2.40
N ASN A 80 2.03 -2.96 -3.43
CA ASN A 80 1.39 -2.17 -4.49
C ASN A 80 -0.14 -2.15 -4.37
N SER A 81 -0.68 -2.93 -3.44
CA SER A 81 -2.11 -3.08 -3.18
C SER A 81 -2.36 -3.11 -1.68
N THR A 82 -3.53 -2.65 -1.29
CA THR A 82 -4.05 -2.76 0.07
C THR A 82 -5.32 -3.60 0.03
N ASP A 83 -5.54 -4.43 1.03
CA ASP A 83 -6.82 -5.12 1.16
C ASP A 83 -7.92 -4.10 1.48
N ALA A 84 -9.15 -4.41 1.06
CA ALA A 84 -10.30 -3.57 1.36
C ALA A 84 -10.45 -3.42 2.89
N GLY A 85 -10.33 -2.19 3.39
CA GLY A 85 -10.43 -1.87 4.82
C GLY A 85 -9.11 -1.51 5.51
N LEU A 86 -7.95 -1.63 4.84
CA LEU A 86 -6.71 -1.07 5.34
C LEU A 86 -6.60 0.40 4.90
N GLU A 87 -6.67 1.30 5.88
CA GLU A 87 -6.44 2.72 5.65
C GLU A 87 -4.94 2.99 5.44
N VAL A 88 -4.64 3.95 4.57
CA VAL A 88 -3.28 4.40 4.28
C VAL A 88 -3.15 5.87 4.69
N GLY A 89 -2.17 6.17 5.53
CA GLY A 89 -1.82 7.54 5.91
C GLY A 89 -0.42 7.92 5.45
N ASP A 90 -0.10 9.21 5.44
CA ASP A 90 1.24 9.69 5.08
C ASP A 90 2.31 9.16 6.05
N ASP A 91 2.07 9.26 7.36
CA ASP A 91 2.96 8.76 8.42
C ASP A 91 2.58 7.38 8.95
N GLY A 92 1.56 6.77 8.34
CA GLY A 92 1.09 5.44 8.62
C GLY A 92 -0.17 5.35 9.46
N ILE A 93 -1.06 4.43 9.08
CA ILE A 93 -2.21 4.03 9.89
C ILE A 93 -1.98 2.59 10.32
N CYS A 94 -2.11 2.35 11.63
CA CYS A 94 -1.86 1.05 12.25
C CYS A 94 -3.15 0.42 12.73
N GLN A 95 -3.39 -0.82 12.34
CA GLN A 95 -4.47 -1.66 12.85
C GLN A 95 -3.87 -2.77 13.70
N THR A 96 -4.41 -2.96 14.91
CA THR A 96 -3.96 -4.02 15.83
C THR A 96 -5.08 -5.02 16.04
N GLN A 97 -4.77 -6.30 15.81
CA GLN A 97 -5.66 -7.41 16.09
C GLN A 97 -5.09 -8.27 17.21
N GLY A 98 -5.85 -8.42 18.29
CA GLY A 98 -5.54 -9.32 19.40
C GLY A 98 -6.27 -10.67 19.25
N SER A 99 -5.63 -11.75 19.69
CA SER A 99 -6.24 -13.07 19.79
C SER A 99 -5.63 -13.85 20.95
N SER A 100 -6.41 -14.72 21.58
CA SER A 100 -5.90 -15.68 22.57
C SER A 100 -5.52 -16.97 21.86
N LEU A 101 -4.37 -17.55 22.22
CA LEU A 101 -3.99 -18.86 21.70
C LEU A 101 -4.88 -19.94 22.32
N PRO A 102 -5.47 -20.85 21.52
CA PRO A 102 -6.35 -21.89 22.05
C PRO A 102 -5.60 -22.79 23.03
N GLY A 103 -6.20 -23.02 24.21
CA GLY A 103 -5.63 -23.87 25.26
C GLY A 103 -4.50 -23.22 26.09
N SER A 104 -4.26 -21.91 25.96
CA SER A 104 -3.29 -21.17 26.76
C SER A 104 -3.83 -19.81 27.22
N SER A 105 -3.30 -19.26 28.31
CA SER A 105 -3.47 -17.86 28.70
C SER A 105 -2.61 -16.90 27.89
N THR A 106 -1.78 -17.40 26.97
CA THR A 106 -0.94 -16.61 26.07
C THR A 106 -1.79 -15.76 25.12
N LYS A 107 -1.54 -14.45 25.11
CA LYS A 107 -2.16 -13.51 24.18
C LYS A 107 -1.21 -13.22 23.02
N LYS A 108 -1.76 -13.15 21.82
CA LYS A 108 -1.07 -12.75 20.60
C LYS A 108 -1.67 -11.43 20.12
N SER A 109 -0.85 -10.41 19.90
CA SER A 109 -1.27 -9.21 19.18
C SER A 109 -0.45 -9.03 17.90
N GLU A 110 -1.14 -8.66 16.83
CA GLU A 110 -0.58 -8.42 15.52
C GLU A 110 -0.93 -7.01 15.09
N THR A 111 0.08 -6.15 14.94
CA THR A 111 -0.08 -4.75 14.52
C THR A 111 0.44 -4.59 13.10
N MET A 112 -0.43 -4.20 12.18
CA MET A 112 -0.11 -3.92 10.78
C MET A 112 -0.24 -2.42 10.53
N CYS A 113 0.81 -1.78 10.04
CA CYS A 113 0.82 -0.38 9.66
C CYS A 113 1.09 -0.24 8.16
N LEU A 114 0.35 0.66 7.49
CA LEU A 114 0.60 1.03 6.09
C LEU A 114 0.78 2.54 5.96
N CYS A 115 1.81 2.94 5.22
CA CYS A 115 2.15 4.33 4.97
C CYS A 115 2.58 4.57 3.51
N GLN A 116 2.54 5.83 3.06
CA GLN A 116 2.79 6.20 1.65
C GLN A 116 3.92 7.25 1.46
N THR A 117 4.75 7.45 2.48
CA THR A 117 5.92 8.34 2.40
C THR A 117 7.23 7.56 2.40
N GLU A 118 8.30 8.21 1.95
CA GLU A 118 9.63 7.59 1.87
C GLU A 118 10.08 7.03 3.22
N LYS A 119 10.35 5.72 3.26
CA LYS A 119 10.93 4.99 4.40
C LYS A 119 10.17 5.14 5.73
N CYS A 120 8.87 5.47 5.67
CA CYS A 120 8.00 5.65 6.83
C CYS A 120 7.84 4.41 7.72
N ASN A 121 8.20 3.22 7.22
CA ASN A 121 8.17 1.98 8.00
C ASN A 121 9.44 1.74 8.85
N SER A 122 10.18 2.80 9.19
CA SER A 122 11.28 2.76 10.15
C SER A 122 10.81 2.42 11.58
N SER A 123 11.70 1.86 12.39
CA SER A 123 11.42 1.53 13.80
C SER A 123 11.78 2.68 14.74
N PRO A 124 11.09 2.84 15.90
CA PRO A 124 9.90 2.11 16.34
C PRO A 124 8.62 2.77 15.83
N ALA A 125 7.54 1.98 15.76
CA ALA A 125 6.24 2.39 15.24
C ALA A 125 5.85 3.78 15.79
N THR A 126 5.79 4.77 14.92
CA THR A 126 5.12 6.03 15.23
C THR A 126 3.68 5.69 15.62
N ARG A 127 3.31 6.15 16.81
CA ARG A 127 2.05 5.89 17.49
C ARG A 127 1.23 7.16 17.47
#